data_AF-A0A9P7RR56-F1
#
_entry.id   AF-A0A9P7RR56-F1
#
_cell.length_a   1.000
_cell.length_b   1.000
_cell.length_c   1.000
_cell.angle_alpha   90.00
_cell.angle_beta   90.00
_cell.angle_gamma   90.00
#
_symmetry.space_group_name_H-M   'P 1'
#
loop_
_entity.id
_entity.type
_entity.pdbx_description
1 polymer ?
#
loop_
_entity_poly.entity_id
_entity_poly.type
_entity_poly.pdbx_seq_one_letter_code
_entity_poly.pdbx_strand_id
1 'polypeptide(L)'
;MATATSSKHAQSMLKMARNWPKDPFRPHLQLSVFLESLSTHPQLTPRAVQAVQALEHSTIQKRYSLSDKILKPASVPHHYERLVEGFEKSAQGIRRPLWKIFFGIW
;
A
#
# COMPACT_ATOMS: atom_id res chain seq x y z
N MET A 1 -9.78 -32.21 18.65
CA MET A 1 -9.43 -30.95 17.97
C MET A 1 -8.51 -31.28 16.81
N ALA A 2 -9.03 -31.30 15.58
CA ALA A 2 -8.23 -31.65 14.40
C ALA A 2 -7.36 -30.46 14.00
N THR A 3 -6.04 -30.62 14.10
CA THR A 3 -5.07 -29.66 13.57
C THR A 3 -5.08 -29.77 12.05
N ALA A 4 -5.74 -28.81 11.40
CA ALA A 4 -5.74 -28.74 9.94
C ALA A 4 -4.30 -28.59 9.43
N THR A 5 -3.84 -29.55 8.64
CA THR A 5 -2.58 -29.45 7.88
C THR A 5 -2.64 -28.14 7.09
N SER A 6 -1.77 -27.16 7.41
CA SER A 6 -1.87 -25.83 6.79
C SER A 6 -1.68 -25.98 5.28
N SER A 7 -2.71 -25.63 4.50
CA SER A 7 -2.61 -25.68 3.05
C SER A 7 -1.49 -24.75 2.56
N LYS A 8 -0.85 -25.07 1.44
CA LYS A 8 0.19 -24.22 0.82
C LYS A 8 -0.26 -22.77 0.65
N HIS A 9 -1.56 -22.57 0.37
CA HIS A 9 -2.19 -21.26 0.24
C HIS A 9 -2.24 -20.49 1.57
N ALA A 10 -2.58 -21.16 2.67
CA ALA A 10 -2.59 -20.57 4.01
C ALA A 10 -1.19 -20.10 4.42
N GLN A 11 -0.16 -20.92 4.20
CA GLN A 11 1.22 -20.56 4.51
C GLN A 11 1.70 -19.34 3.70
N SER A 12 1.35 -19.30 2.40
CA SER A 12 1.68 -18.16 1.53
C SER A 12 0.99 -16.88 2.00
N MET A 13 -0.30 -16.95 2.35
CA MET A 13 -1.05 -15.80 2.88
C MET A 13 -0.44 -15.29 4.19
N LEU A 14 -0.11 -16.19 5.11
CA LEU A 14 0.51 -15.83 6.39
C LEU A 14 1.88 -15.16 6.19
N LYS A 15 2.68 -15.64 5.25
CA LYS A 15 3.96 -15.01 4.90
C LYS A 15 3.77 -13.58 4.39
N MET A 16 2.83 -13.36 3.47
CA MET A 16 2.52 -12.02 2.95
C MET A 16 1.99 -11.10 4.05
N ALA A 17 1.10 -11.61 4.92
CA ALA A 17 0.54 -10.86 6.04
C ALA A 17 1.62 -10.33 7.00
N ARG A 18 2.60 -11.17 7.35
CA ARG A 18 3.71 -10.81 8.25
C ARG A 18 4.69 -9.81 7.65
N ASN A 19 4.91 -9.89 6.33
CA ASN A 19 5.79 -8.98 5.61
C ASN A 19 5.10 -7.67 5.23
N TRP A 20 3.79 -7.54 5.46
CA TRP A 20 3.04 -6.38 5.04
C TRP A 20 3.48 -5.12 5.81
N PRO A 21 3.81 -4.01 5.13
CA PRO A 21 4.26 -2.80 5.80
C PRO A 21 3.16 -2.18 6.65
N LYS A 22 3.54 -1.56 7.77
CA LYS A 22 2.63 -0.75 8.59
C LYS A 22 2.38 0.59 7.89
N ASP A 23 1.12 1.03 7.85
CA ASP A 23 0.73 2.33 7.31
C ASP A 23 0.86 3.40 8.42
N PRO A 24 1.82 4.34 8.34
CA PRO A 24 2.01 5.36 9.38
C PRO A 24 0.88 6.40 9.41
N PHE A 25 0.13 6.56 8.33
CA PHE A 25 -0.97 7.55 8.23
C PHE A 25 -2.32 6.96 8.62
N ARG A 26 -2.47 5.65 8.52
CA ARG A 26 -3.69 4.95 8.90
C ARG A 26 -3.35 3.83 9.88
N PRO A 27 -2.94 4.17 11.11
CA PRO A 27 -2.55 3.17 12.11
C PRO A 27 -3.71 2.26 12.54
N HIS A 28 -4.96 2.67 12.30
CA HIS A 28 -6.16 1.88 12.56
C HIS A 28 -6.45 0.84 11.46
N LEU A 29 -5.77 0.90 10.30
CA LEU A 29 -5.94 -0.08 9.23
C LEU A 29 -5.14 -1.35 9.56
N GLN A 30 -5.86 -2.38 10.02
CA GLN A 30 -5.29 -3.65 10.44
C GLN A 30 -5.21 -4.68 9.29
N LEU A 31 -4.70 -4.27 8.13
CA LEU A 31 -4.68 -5.12 6.94
C LEU A 31 -3.84 -6.40 7.16
N SER A 32 -2.67 -6.29 7.77
CA SER A 32 -1.82 -7.45 8.09
C SER A 32 -2.54 -8.46 9.00
N VAL A 33 -3.25 -7.98 10.03
CA VAL A 33 -4.04 -8.81 10.95
C VAL A 33 -5.20 -9.49 10.21
N PHE A 34 -5.87 -8.76 9.32
CA PHE A 34 -6.92 -9.33 8.48
C PHE A 34 -6.39 -10.42 7.53
N LEU A 35 -5.22 -10.21 6.92
CA LEU A 35 -4.60 -11.23 6.07
C LEU A 35 -4.15 -12.45 6.88
N GLU A 36 -3.68 -12.24 8.11
CA GLU A 36 -3.35 -13.32 9.05
C GLU A 36 -4.58 -14.12 9.45
N SER A 37 -5.71 -13.47 9.76
CA SER A 37 -6.96 -14.18 10.06
C SER A 37 -7.55 -14.89 8.83
N LEU A 38 -7.39 -14.32 7.63
CA LEU A 38 -7.75 -14.99 6.38
C LEU A 38 -6.93 -16.27 6.14
N SER A 39 -5.68 -16.31 6.60
CA SER A 39 -4.81 -17.49 6.44
C SER A 39 -5.33 -18.72 7.20
N THR A 40 -6.09 -18.51 8.28
CA THR A 40 -6.70 -19.59 9.09
C THR A 40 -8.13 -19.90 8.68
N HIS A 41 -8.70 -19.13 7.74
CA HIS A 41 -10.08 -19.31 7.32
C HIS A 41 -10.27 -20.64 6.55
N PRO A 42 -11.28 -21.47 6.90
CA PRO A 42 -11.46 -22.80 6.31
C PRO A 42 -11.77 -22.77 4.81
N GLN A 43 -12.30 -21.66 4.29
CA GLN A 43 -12.64 -21.49 2.88
C GLN A 43 -11.70 -20.51 2.15
N LEU A 44 -10.41 -20.51 2.51
CA LEU A 44 -9.42 -19.69 1.79
C LEU A 44 -9.33 -20.12 0.32
N THR A 45 -9.67 -19.20 -0.59
CA THR A 45 -9.62 -19.47 -2.03
C THR A 45 -8.23 -19.15 -2.60
N PRO A 46 -7.76 -19.90 -3.62
CA PRO A 46 -6.53 -19.57 -4.36
C PRO A 46 -6.57 -18.16 -4.96
N ARG A 47 -7.75 -17.71 -5.40
CA ARG A 47 -7.96 -16.37 -5.97
C ARG A 47 -7.68 -15.26 -4.95
N ALA A 48 -8.01 -15.44 -3.68
CA ALA A 48 -7.69 -14.48 -2.64
C ALA A 48 -6.16 -14.36 -2.44
N VAL A 49 -5.44 -15.49 -2.43
CA VAL A 49 -3.97 -15.48 -2.35
C VAL A 49 -3.35 -14.76 -3.55
N GLN A 50 -3.83 -15.04 -4.75
CA GLN A 50 -3.38 -14.37 -5.97
C GLN A 50 -3.66 -12.86 -5.95
N ALA A 51 -4.80 -12.43 -5.41
CA ALA A 51 -5.14 -11.01 -5.30
C ALA A 51 -4.18 -10.27 -4.36
N VAL A 52 -3.85 -10.86 -3.21
CA VAL A 52 -2.90 -10.27 -2.25
C VAL A 52 -1.50 -10.22 -2.84
N GLN A 53 -1.07 -11.28 -3.52
CA GLN A 53 0.20 -11.30 -4.25
C GLN A 53 0.25 -10.25 -5.37
N ALA A 54 -0.87 -10.04 -6.07
CA ALA A 54 -1.00 -9.02 -7.11
C ALA A 54 -0.87 -7.59 -6.55
N LEU A 55 -1.36 -7.35 -5.33
CA LEU A 55 -1.20 -6.10 -4.60
C LEU A 55 0.24 -5.89 -4.15
N GLU A 56 0.87 -6.90 -3.52
CA GLU A 56 2.26 -6.86 -3.04
C GLU A 56 3.24 -6.51 -4.17
N HIS A 57 3.08 -7.12 -5.34
CA HIS A 57 3.97 -6.87 -6.49
C HIS A 57 3.56 -5.69 -7.37
N SER A 58 2.53 -4.94 -6.97
CA SER A 58 1.96 -3.80 -7.72
C SER A 58 1.66 -4.15 -9.19
N THR A 59 1.17 -5.36 -9.43
CA THR A 59 1.02 -5.92 -10.78
C THR A 59 0.10 -5.08 -11.69
N ILE A 60 -0.99 -4.55 -11.13
CA ILE A 60 -1.95 -3.72 -11.86
C ILE A 60 -1.33 -2.39 -12.27
N GLN A 61 -0.53 -1.78 -11.39
CA GLN A 61 0.20 -0.54 -11.68
C GLN A 61 1.18 -0.75 -12.84
N LYS A 62 1.87 -1.89 -12.88
CA LYS A 62 2.80 -2.24 -13.97
C LYS A 62 2.06 -2.52 -15.28
N ARG A 63 0.92 -3.20 -15.21
CA ARG A 63 0.10 -3.54 -16.38
C ARG A 63 -0.52 -2.31 -17.04
N TYR A 64 -0.93 -1.33 -16.23
CA TYR A 64 -1.56 -0.10 -16.68
C TYR A 64 -0.72 1.10 -16.25
N SER A 65 0.50 1.19 -16.79
CA SER A 65 1.39 2.31 -16.52
C SER A 65 0.77 3.62 -17.00
N LEU A 66 0.74 4.62 -16.12
CA LEU A 66 0.24 5.95 -16.46
C LEU A 66 1.25 6.67 -17.37
N SER A 67 0.75 7.37 -18.38
CA SER A 67 1.57 8.19 -19.27
C SER A 67 2.16 9.39 -18.53
N ASP A 68 3.36 9.83 -18.95
CA ASP A 68 4.00 11.04 -18.43
C ASP A 68 3.09 12.27 -18.54
N LYS A 69 2.24 12.35 -19.56
CA LYS A 69 1.28 13.46 -19.71
C LYS A 69 0.27 13.51 -18.57
N ILE A 70 -0.07 12.36 -17.98
CA ILE A 70 -0.96 12.26 -16.81
C ILE A 70 -0.16 12.53 -15.53
N LEU A 71 1.05 11.97 -15.40
CA LEU A 71 1.90 12.14 -14.23
C LEU A 71 2.54 13.53 -14.11
N LYS A 72 2.58 14.30 -15.20
CA LYS A 72 3.16 15.64 -15.27
C LYS A 72 2.22 16.55 -16.07
N PRO A 73 1.11 17.01 -15.46
CA PRO A 73 0.14 17.83 -16.17
C PRO A 73 0.77 19.17 -16.58
N ALA A 74 0.40 19.68 -17.77
CA ALA A 74 1.01 20.89 -18.34
C ALA A 74 0.85 22.14 -17.47
N SER A 75 -0.26 22.24 -16.71
CA SER A 75 -0.51 23.36 -15.80
C SER A 75 0.39 23.33 -14.57
N VAL A 76 0.75 22.15 -14.06
CA VAL A 76 1.59 21.97 -12.87
C VAL A 76 2.46 20.72 -13.01
N PRO A 77 3.60 20.78 -13.73
CA PRO A 77 4.40 19.60 -14.07
C PRO A 77 4.90 18.80 -12.85
N HIS A 78 5.17 19.49 -11.73
CA HIS A 78 5.67 18.90 -10.50
C HIS A 78 4.57 18.51 -9.50
N HIS A 79 3.30 18.43 -9.92
CA HIS A 79 2.16 18.22 -9.00
C HIS A 79 2.33 16.97 -8.13
N TYR A 80 2.54 15.81 -8.74
CA TYR A 80 2.64 14.55 -8.02
C TYR A 80 3.95 14.40 -7.26
N GLU A 81 5.07 14.92 -7.78
CA GLU A 81 6.35 14.97 -7.07
C GLU A 81 6.20 15.73 -5.74
N ARG A 82 5.55 16.88 -5.77
CA ARG A 82 5.25 17.70 -4.58
C ARG A 82 4.29 17.03 -3.60
N LEU A 83 3.37 16.21 -4.09
CA LEU A 83 2.47 15.42 -3.24
C LEU A 83 3.24 14.33 -2.50
N VAL A 84 4.10 13.59 -3.21
CA VAL A 84 4.95 12.54 -2.62
C VAL A 84 5.92 13.15 -1.59
N GLU A 85 6.58 14.25 -1.94
CA GLU A 85 7.50 14.94 -1.02
C GLU A 85 6.76 15.43 0.25
N GLY A 86 5.56 15.99 0.09
CA GLY A 86 4.73 16.40 1.22
C GLY A 86 4.34 15.22 2.12
N PHE A 87 3.96 14.11 1.50
CA PHE A 87 3.64 12.86 2.19
C PHE A 87 4.85 12.34 2.99
N GLU A 88 6.02 12.20 2.37
CA GLU A 88 7.24 11.72 3.05
C GLU A 88 7.67 12.62 4.19
N LYS A 89 7.70 13.95 3.98
CA LYS A 89 8.04 14.92 5.04
C LYS A 89 7.05 14.85 6.20
N SER A 90 5.76 14.68 5.92
CA SER A 90 4.75 14.56 6.96
C SER A 90 4.90 13.27 7.78
N ALA A 91 5.31 12.16 7.16
CA ALA A 91 5.63 10.92 7.86
C ALA A 91 6.81 11.09 8.83
N GLN A 92 7.77 11.95 8.48
CA GLN A 92 8.92 12.31 9.32
C GLN A 92 8.58 13.37 10.39
N GLY A 93 7.33 13.82 10.48
CA GLY A 93 6.92 14.90 11.40
C GLY A 93 7.33 16.30 10.95
N ILE A 94 7.89 16.45 9.75
CA ILE A 94 8.31 17.73 9.19
C ILE A 94 7.07 18.46 8.65
N ARG A 95 6.67 19.53 9.33
CA ARG A 95 5.59 20.41 8.87
C ARG A 95 6.09 21.40 7.84
N ARG A 96 5.20 21.80 6.94
CA ARG A 96 5.48 22.90 6.00
C ARG A 96 5.38 24.25 6.72
N PRO A 97 6.36 25.14 6.56
CA PRO A 97 6.27 26.51 7.06
C PRO A 97 5.05 27.24 6.48
N LEU A 98 4.31 27.97 7.31
CA LEU A 98 3.09 28.69 6.88
C LEU A 98 3.37 29.69 5.76
N TRP A 99 4.53 30.36 5.78
CA TRP A 99 4.92 31.30 4.72
C TRP A 99 5.09 30.60 3.36
N LYS A 100 5.62 29.37 3.32
CA LYS A 100 5.74 28.59 2.07
C LYS A 100 4.37 28.26 1.49
N ILE A 101 3.41 27.90 2.35
CA ILE A 101 2.03 27.63 1.94
C ILE A 101 1.37 28.91 1.40
N PHE A 102 1.49 30.02 2.14
CA PHE A 102 0.89 31.31 1.80
C PHE A 102 1.41 31.88 0.48
N PHE A 103 2.72 31.84 0.24
CA PHE A 103 3.32 32.35 -1.00
C PHE A 103 3.33 31.33 -2.15
N GLY A 104 2.78 30.12 -1.95
CA GLY A 104 2.84 29.06 -2.96
C GLY A 104 4.26 28.66 -3.33
N ILE A 105 5.22 28.85 -2.41
CA ILE A 105 6.63 28.53 -2.58
C ILE A 105 6.82 27.08 -2.13
N TRP A 106 7.34 26.26 -3.03
CA TRP A 106 7.59 24.84 -2.82
C TRP A 106 9.08 24.65 -2.48
#